data_AF-A0A127PB07-F1
#
_entry.id   AF-A0A127PB07-F1
#
_cell.length_a   1.000
_cell.length_b   1.000
_cell.length_c   1.000
_cell.angle_alpha   90.00
_cell.angle_beta   90.00
_cell.angle_gamma   90.00
#
_symmetry.space_group_name_H-M   'P 1'
#
loop_
_entity.id
_entity.type
_entity.pdbx_description
1 polymer ?
#
loop_
_entity_poly.entity_id
_entity_poly.type
_entity_poly.pdbx_seq_one_letter_code
_entity_poly.pdbx_strand_id
1 'polypeptide(L)'
;MMLLSSALDAVVKASGLGAVDHGLGVLFGLARGLVLVLAAVLVCGATAIPQQPFWRDAMLSPLAEAAAQTVIPYLPGQFASHLKF
;
A
#
# COMPACT_ATOMS: atom_id res chain seq x y z
N MET A 1 2.37 40.17 -14.71
CA MET A 1 2.63 38.85 -14.08
C MET A 1 1.37 38.00 -13.91
N MET A 2 0.25 38.53 -13.37
CA MET A 2 -0.99 37.75 -13.15
C MET A 2 -1.64 37.14 -14.42
N LEU A 3 -1.54 37.82 -15.56
CA LEU A 3 -2.13 37.35 -16.83
C LEU A 3 -1.38 36.16 -17.44
N LEU A 4 -0.07 36.06 -17.19
CA LEU A 4 0.75 34.96 -17.70
C LEU A 4 0.48 33.67 -16.92
N SER A 5 0.36 33.77 -15.59
CA SER A 5 -0.03 32.64 -14.74
C SER A 5 -1.42 32.10 -15.09
N SER A 6 -2.40 32.96 -15.35
CA SER A 6 -3.75 32.51 -15.73
C SER A 6 -3.80 31.84 -17.11
N ALA A 7 -2.98 32.31 -18.07
CA ALA A 7 -2.91 31.69 -19.39
C ALA A 7 -2.24 30.31 -19.32
N LEU A 8 -1.17 30.17 -18.53
CA LEU A 8 -0.51 28.88 -18.27
C LEU A 8 -1.44 27.90 -17.56
N ASP A 9 -2.18 28.36 -16.55
CA ASP A 9 -3.11 27.53 -15.78
C ASP A 9 -4.29 27.04 -16.65
N ALA A 10 -4.77 27.86 -17.58
CA ALA A 10 -5.77 27.46 -18.57
C ALA A 10 -5.25 26.37 -19.53
N VAL A 11 -3.98 26.46 -19.96
CA VAL A 11 -3.34 25.43 -20.80
C VAL A 11 -3.15 24.13 -20.03
N VAL A 12 -2.71 24.20 -18.77
CA VAL A 12 -2.57 23.01 -17.90
C VAL A 12 -3.92 22.34 -17.68
N LYS A 13 -4.98 23.10 -17.39
CA LYS A 13 -6.34 22.54 -17.27
C LYS A 13 -6.85 21.92 -18.57
N ALA A 14 -6.62 22.56 -19.72
CA ALA A 14 -7.05 22.04 -21.02
C ALA A 14 -6.30 20.77 -21.42
N SER A 15 -5.06 20.59 -20.94
CA SER A 15 -4.22 19.43 -21.23
C SER A 15 -4.53 18.17 -20.39
N GLY A 16 -5.37 18.28 -19.37
CA GLY A 16 -5.71 17.17 -18.47
C GLY A 16 -4.57 16.73 -17.52
N LEU A 17 -3.40 17.37 -17.58
CA LEU A 17 -2.22 17.00 -16.79
C LEU A 17 -2.45 17.06 -15.28
N GLY A 18 -3.29 17.99 -14.79
CA GLY A 18 -3.60 18.07 -13.35
C GLY A 18 -4.32 16.83 -12.80
N ALA A 19 -5.19 16.19 -13.60
CA ALA A 19 -5.88 14.97 -13.19
C ALA A 19 -4.93 13.76 -13.18
N VAL A 20 -3.97 13.72 -14.11
CA VAL A 20 -2.92 12.70 -14.17
C VAL A 20 -1.98 12.83 -12.97
N ASP A 21 -1.54 14.04 -12.64
CA ASP A 21 -0.62 14.29 -11.53
C ASP A 21 -1.26 13.89 -10.18
N HIS A 22 -2.54 14.24 -9.98
CA HIS A 22 -3.31 13.81 -8.82
C HIS A 22 -3.56 12.29 -8.80
N GLY A 23 -3.87 11.69 -9.94
CA GLY A 23 -4.06 10.24 -10.07
C GLY A 23 -2.80 9.45 -9.71
N LEU A 24 -1.65 9.91 -10.20
CA LEU A 24 -0.34 9.34 -9.84
C LEU A 24 -0.06 9.48 -8.34
N GLY A 25 -0.41 10.63 -7.75
CA GLY A 25 -0.33 10.83 -6.29
C GLY A 25 -1.17 9.83 -5.50
N VAL A 26 -2.42 9.57 -5.93
CA VAL A 26 -3.30 8.57 -5.30
C VAL A 26 -2.75 7.16 -5.45
N LEU A 27 -2.33 6.77 -6.66
CA LEU A 27 -1.75 5.45 -6.92
C LEU A 27 -0.48 5.22 -6.10
N PHE A 28 0.40 6.22 -6.05
CA PHE A 28 1.60 6.17 -5.22
C PHE A 28 1.26 6.07 -3.73
N GLY A 29 0.27 6.85 -3.26
CA GLY A 29 -0.22 6.79 -1.88
C GLY A 29 -0.78 5.41 -1.52
N LEU A 30 -1.57 4.80 -2.41
CA LEU A 30 -2.11 3.45 -2.23
C LEU A 30 -1.02 2.39 -2.22
N ALA A 31 -0.07 2.46 -3.16
CA ALA A 31 1.07 1.55 -3.20
C ALA A 31 1.89 1.63 -1.90
N ARG A 32 2.17 2.86 -1.43
CA ARG A 32 2.86 3.09 -0.15
C ARG A 32 2.05 2.56 1.04
N GLY A 33 0.74 2.81 1.06
CA GLY A 33 -0.15 2.30 2.10
C GLY A 33 -0.14 0.77 2.15
N LEU A 34 -0.18 0.11 0.99
CA LEU A 34 -0.09 -1.34 0.88
C LEU A 34 1.23 -1.87 1.47
N VAL A 35 2.36 -1.22 1.16
CA VAL A 35 3.67 -1.59 1.73
C VAL A 35 3.65 -1.50 3.27
N LEU A 36 3.07 -0.44 3.83
CA LEU A 36 2.96 -0.28 5.28
C LEU A 36 2.07 -1.35 5.91
N VAL A 37 0.93 -1.67 5.28
CA VAL A 37 0.03 -2.74 5.74
C VAL A 37 0.74 -4.10 5.71
N LEU A 38 1.44 -4.43 4.62
CA LEU A 38 2.20 -5.67 4.50
C LEU A 38 3.29 -5.79 5.57
N ALA A 39 4.02 -4.70 5.84
CA ALA A 39 5.00 -4.67 6.92
C ALA A 39 4.34 -4.96 8.28
N ALA A 40 3.20 -4.35 8.57
CA ALA A 40 2.46 -4.62 9.81
C ALA A 40 1.97 -6.08 9.89
N VAL A 41 1.44 -6.63 8.80
CA VAL A 41 0.97 -8.03 8.72
C VAL A 41 2.12 -9.00 8.94
N LEU A 42 3.30 -8.76 8.37
CA LEU A 42 4.49 -9.58 8.60
C LEU A 42 4.95 -9.52 10.05
N VAL A 43 4.94 -8.34 10.67
CA VAL A 43 5.26 -8.18 12.11
C VAL A 43 4.27 -8.93 12.98
N CYS A 44 2.97 -8.80 12.71
CA CYS A 44 1.93 -9.57 13.41
C CYS A 44 2.09 -11.08 13.17
N GLY A 45 2.44 -11.48 11.95
CA GLY A 45 2.77 -12.85 11.57
C GLY A 45 3.86 -13.47 12.42
N ALA A 46 4.82 -12.69 12.90
CA ALA A 46 5.86 -13.16 13.81
C ALA A 46 5.37 -13.40 15.26
N THR A 47 4.08 -13.20 15.54
CA THR A 47 3.47 -13.28 16.88
C THR A 47 2.27 -14.24 16.91
N ALA A 48 1.57 -14.29 18.04
CA ALA A 48 0.35 -15.09 18.21
C ALA A 48 -0.96 -14.35 17.80
N ILE A 49 -0.84 -13.17 17.18
CA ILE A 49 -1.97 -12.32 16.76
C ILE A 49 -2.81 -12.99 15.67
N PRO A 50 -2.24 -13.61 14.61
CA PRO A 50 -3.02 -14.17 13.52
C PRO A 50 -3.99 -15.28 13.93
N GLN A 51 -3.73 -15.95 15.07
CA GLN A 51 -4.58 -17.03 15.57
C GLN A 51 -5.81 -16.51 16.35
N GLN A 52 -5.87 -15.21 16.66
CA GLN A 52 -6.97 -14.61 17.42
C GLN A 52 -8.24 -14.50 16.55
N PRO A 53 -9.45 -14.63 17.13
CA PRO A 53 -10.71 -14.56 16.37
C PRO A 53 -10.86 -13.25 15.58
N PHE A 54 -10.50 -12.11 16.18
CA PHE A 54 -10.60 -10.81 15.50
C PHE A 54 -9.75 -10.72 14.23
N TRP A 55 -8.67 -11.49 14.16
CA TRP A 55 -7.82 -11.58 12.98
C TRP A 55 -8.40 -12.60 12.01
N ARG A 56 -8.64 -13.84 12.45
CA ARG A 56 -9.15 -14.92 11.58
C ARG A 56 -10.50 -14.63 10.93
N ASP A 57 -11.39 -13.98 11.66
CA ASP A 57 -12.77 -13.71 11.22
C ASP A 57 -12.88 -12.40 10.40
N ALA A 58 -11.80 -11.61 10.31
CA ALA A 58 -11.83 -10.36 9.55
C ALA A 58 -11.81 -10.62 8.04
N MET A 59 -12.68 -9.89 7.31
CA MET A 59 -12.89 -10.10 5.87
C MET A 59 -11.62 -9.92 5.03
N LEU A 60 -10.69 -9.07 5.46
CA LEU A 60 -9.45 -8.77 4.73
C LEU A 60 -8.27 -9.67 5.13
N SER A 61 -8.38 -10.46 6.19
CA SER A 61 -7.26 -11.27 6.66
C SER A 61 -6.76 -12.28 5.62
N PRO A 62 -7.63 -13.02 4.89
CA PRO A 62 -7.15 -13.91 3.84
C PRO A 62 -6.36 -13.17 2.74
N LEU A 63 -6.79 -11.96 2.37
CA LEU A 63 -6.11 -11.14 1.38
C LEU A 63 -4.76 -10.62 1.90
N ALA A 64 -4.73 -10.16 3.15
CA ALA A 64 -3.54 -9.64 3.79
C ALA A 64 -2.47 -10.72 3.98
N GLU A 65 -2.87 -11.92 4.42
CA GLU A 65 -1.99 -13.07 4.60
C GLU A 65 -1.48 -13.60 3.26
N ALA A 66 -2.34 -13.74 2.25
CA ALA A 66 -1.91 -14.14 0.91
C ALA A 66 -0.91 -13.14 0.33
N ALA A 67 -1.16 -11.84 0.48
CA ALA A 67 -0.24 -10.81 0.03
C ALA A 67 1.10 -10.87 0.81
N ALA A 68 1.06 -11.10 2.12
CA ALA A 68 2.27 -11.33 2.92
C ALA A 68 3.05 -12.56 2.44
N GLN A 69 2.38 -13.68 2.14
CA GLN A 69 3.00 -14.90 1.62
C GLN A 69 3.75 -14.68 0.30
N THR A 70 3.30 -13.77 -0.56
CA THR A 70 4.04 -13.43 -1.79
C THR A 70 5.35 -12.68 -1.53
N VAL A 71 5.48 -12.04 -0.36
CA VAL A 71 6.67 -11.28 0.05
C VAL A 71 7.67 -12.16 0.80
N ILE A 72 7.21 -13.21 1.50
CA ILE A 72 8.06 -14.13 2.29
C ILE A 72 9.31 -14.62 1.52
N PRO A 73 9.25 -15.04 0.24
CA PRO A 73 10.41 -15.53 -0.50
C PRO A 73 11.54 -14.49 -0.68
N TYR A 74 11.21 -13.20 -0.56
CA TYR A 74 12.17 -12.11 -0.67
C TYR A 74 12.78 -11.70 0.69
N LEU A 75 12.29 -12.26 1.80
CA LEU A 75 12.84 -12.03 3.13
C LEU A 75 14.08 -12.93 3.37
N PRO A 76 15.05 -12.47 4.18
CA PRO A 76 16.15 -13.32 4.61
C PRO A 76 15.62 -14.54 5.37
N GLY A 77 16.15 -15.73 5.07
CA GLY A 77 15.59 -17.02 5.54
C GLY A 77 15.35 -17.14 7.04
N GLN A 78 16.13 -16.42 7.86
CA GLN A 78 15.95 -16.35 9.31
C GLN A 78 14.63 -15.70 9.75
N PHE A 79 13.99 -14.85 8.95
CA PHE A 79 12.72 -14.20 9.29
C PHE A 79 11.52 -15.04 8.84
N ALA A 80 11.65 -15.73 7.70
CA ALA A 80 10.59 -16.56 7.15
C ALA A 80 10.16 -17.69 8.12
N SER A 81 11.09 -18.22 8.92
CA SER A 81 10.84 -19.31 9.88
C SER A 81 10.02 -18.92 11.11
N HIS A 82 9.87 -17.62 11.40
CA HIS A 82 9.13 -17.15 12.58
C HIS A 82 7.69 -16.73 12.28
N LEU A 83 7.27 -16.73 11.01
CA LEU A 83 5.94 -16.30 10.60
C LEU A 83 4.91 -17.43 10.79
N LYS A 84 3.85 -17.14 11.53
CA LYS A 84 2.73 -18.02 11.86
C LYS A 84 1.44 -17.37 11.37
N PHE A 85 1.14 -17.58 10.09
CA PHE A 85 -0.18 -17.34 9.51
C PHE A 85 -1.03 -18.59 9.71
#